data_AF-A0A8T3PI28-F1
#
_entry.id   AF-A0A8T3PI28-F1
#
_cell.length_a   1.000
_cell.length_b   1.000
_cell.length_c   1.000
_cell.angle_alpha   90.00
_cell.angle_beta   90.00
_cell.angle_gamma   90.00
#
_symmetry.space_group_name_H-M   'P 1'
#
loop_
_entity.id
_entity.type
_entity.pdbx_description
1 polymer ?
#
loop_
_entity_poly.entity_id
_entity_poly.type
_entity_poly.pdbx_seq_one_letter_code
_entity_poly.pdbx_strand_id
1 'polypeptide(L)'
;MKKDGGEDPARNSAFLKAVESSFGSYDLWKTDFTSVGKMRGVGWAICYLDPLHGQLSNHWITLHEVGNVSGFIPVLVMDVWEHAFLLDYKPAERPKYIAAFFSNLNWQTVEERLSAKK
;
A
#
# COMPACT_ATOMS: atom_id res chain seq x y z
N MET A 1 -5.21 8.77 -4.21
CA MET A 1 -4.20 9.31 -5.15
C MET A 1 -4.32 10.82 -5.19
N LYS A 2 -3.20 11.53 -5.37
CA LYS A 2 -3.15 12.99 -5.56
C LYS A 2 -2.10 13.26 -6.64
N LYS A 3 -2.43 14.11 -7.62
CA LYS A 3 -1.48 14.53 -8.66
C LYS A 3 -0.25 15.16 -7.98
N ASP A 4 0.94 14.70 -8.36
CA ASP A 4 2.22 15.13 -7.78
C ASP A 4 2.29 14.94 -6.24
N GLY A 5 1.54 13.97 -5.69
CA GLY A 5 1.49 13.71 -4.25
C GLY A 5 2.69 12.91 -3.71
N GLY A 6 3.50 12.33 -4.60
CA GLY A 6 4.54 11.34 -4.28
C GLY A 6 5.86 11.87 -3.77
N GLU A 7 5.82 12.81 -2.83
CA GLU A 7 6.91 12.88 -1.85
C GLU A 7 6.72 11.73 -0.86
N ASP A 8 7.80 11.24 -0.25
CA ASP A 8 7.69 10.27 0.84
C ASP A 8 6.88 10.88 2.01
N PRO A 9 6.26 10.06 2.88
CA PRO A 9 5.48 10.59 4.00
C PRO A 9 6.35 11.50 4.86
N ALA A 10 5.74 12.54 5.45
CA ALA A 10 6.48 13.50 6.27
C ALA A 10 7.25 12.80 7.39
N ARG A 11 8.50 13.24 7.67
CA ARG A 11 9.41 12.59 8.64
C ARG A 11 8.85 12.32 10.04
N ASN A 12 7.79 13.01 10.45
CA ASN A 12 7.17 12.84 11.77
C ASN A 12 5.74 12.32 11.70
N SER A 13 5.31 11.80 10.54
CA SER A 13 3.95 11.34 10.32
C SER A 13 3.62 10.09 11.15
N ALA A 14 2.33 9.85 11.42
CA ALA A 14 1.94 8.69 12.21
C ALA A 14 2.14 7.40 11.41
N PHE A 15 1.97 7.45 10.09
CA PHE A 15 2.29 6.32 9.22
C PHE A 15 3.76 5.92 9.31
N LEU A 16 4.70 6.86 9.21
CA LEU A 16 6.12 6.54 9.25
C LEU A 16 6.51 5.88 10.57
N LYS A 17 6.00 6.38 11.71
CA LYS A 17 6.21 5.77 13.03
C LYS A 17 5.65 4.35 13.13
N ALA A 18 4.45 4.13 12.61
CA ALA A 18 3.83 2.80 12.59
C ALA A 18 4.61 1.82 11.70
N VAL A 19 5.13 2.31 10.57
CA VAL A 19 6.00 1.55 9.66
C VAL A 19 7.30 1.17 10.34
N GLU A 20 8.01 2.13 10.95
CA GLU A 20 9.27 1.86 11.66
C GLU A 20 9.06 0.86 12.81
N SER A 21 7.95 0.96 13.54
CA SER A 21 7.60 0.00 14.59
C SER A 21 7.28 -1.41 14.08
N SER A 22 6.81 -1.56 12.85
CA SER A 22 6.33 -2.85 12.31
C SER A 22 7.35 -3.53 11.39
N PHE A 23 8.13 -2.75 10.65
CA PHE A 23 9.07 -3.21 9.61
C PHE A 23 10.53 -2.80 9.90
N GLY A 24 10.77 -1.95 10.91
CA GLY A 24 12.10 -1.42 11.24
C GLY A 24 12.51 -0.19 10.42
N SER A 25 12.04 -0.05 9.18
CA SER A 25 12.24 1.18 8.38
C SER A 25 11.22 1.30 7.24
N TYR A 26 11.09 2.52 6.71
CA TYR A 26 10.26 2.78 5.52
C TYR A 26 10.76 2.07 4.27
N ASP A 27 12.07 1.98 4.07
CA ASP A 27 12.64 1.30 2.90
C ASP A 27 12.35 -0.21 2.91
N LEU A 28 12.37 -0.83 4.09
CA LEU A 28 11.99 -2.23 4.26
C LEU A 28 10.50 -2.43 3.98
N TRP A 29 9.63 -1.56 4.51
CA TRP A 29 8.20 -1.60 4.21
C TRP A 29 7.91 -1.39 2.71
N LYS A 30 8.55 -0.42 2.07
CA LYS A 30 8.34 -0.10 0.65
C LYS A 30 8.80 -1.26 -0.24
N THR A 31 9.91 -1.90 0.11
CA THR A 31 10.42 -3.11 -0.55
C THR A 31 9.42 -4.26 -0.42
N ASP A 32 8.90 -4.49 0.78
CA ASP A 32 7.93 -5.54 1.07
C ASP A 32 6.61 -5.30 0.32
N PHE A 33 6.01 -4.10 0.44
CA PHE A 33 4.76 -3.74 -0.26
C PHE A 33 4.90 -3.82 -1.79
N THR A 34 6.05 -3.39 -2.33
CA THR A 34 6.37 -3.53 -3.76
C THR A 34 6.44 -5.00 -4.16
N SER A 35 6.99 -5.87 -3.31
CA SER A 35 7.10 -7.30 -3.56
C SER A 35 5.72 -7.97 -3.57
N VAL A 36 4.84 -7.60 -2.65
CA VAL A 36 3.42 -8.00 -2.66
C VAL A 36 2.74 -7.60 -3.97
N GLY A 37 2.90 -6.35 -4.42
CA GLY A 37 2.33 -5.88 -5.70
C GLY A 37 2.87 -6.59 -6.95
N LYS A 38 4.04 -7.24 -6.85
CA LYS A 38 4.66 -8.02 -7.93
C LYS A 38 4.24 -9.50 -7.93
N MET A 39 3.45 -9.94 -6.96
CA MET A 39 2.97 -11.33 -6.92
C MET A 39 2.18 -11.71 -8.18
N ARG A 40 2.27 -12.98 -8.57
CA ARG A 40 1.60 -13.49 -9.78
C ARG A 40 0.09 -13.47 -9.60
N GLY A 41 -0.62 -13.20 -10.69
CA GLY A 41 -2.08 -13.12 -10.73
C GLY A 41 -2.60 -11.69 -10.84
N VAL A 42 -3.91 -11.56 -10.64
CA VAL A 42 -4.66 -10.30 -10.59
C VAL A 42 -5.24 -10.14 -9.19
N GLY A 43 -5.25 -8.92 -8.68
CA GLY A 43 -5.55 -8.67 -7.29
C GLY A 43 -5.04 -7.33 -6.79
N TRP A 44 -4.78 -7.29 -5.49
CA TRP A 44 -4.43 -6.07 -4.77
C TRP A 44 -3.25 -6.31 -3.84
N ALA A 45 -2.40 -5.30 -3.69
CA ALA A 45 -1.51 -5.21 -2.53
C ALA A 45 -2.15 -4.25 -1.52
N ILE A 46 -2.36 -4.71 -0.29
CA ILE A 46 -2.99 -3.90 0.76
C ILE A 46 -2.11 -3.85 2.01
N CYS A 47 -1.83 -2.64 2.47
CA CYS A 47 -1.23 -2.39 3.78
C CYS A 47 -2.37 -2.20 4.78
N TYR A 48 -2.42 -3.10 5.76
CA TYR A 48 -3.42 -3.15 6.80
C TYR A 48 -2.85 -2.66 8.14
N LEU A 49 -3.69 -2.03 8.95
CA LEU A 49 -3.48 -1.77 10.37
C LEU A 49 -4.19 -2.83 11.21
N ASP A 50 -3.45 -3.47 12.10
CA ASP A 50 -3.99 -4.21 13.23
C ASP A 50 -4.51 -3.21 14.28
N PRO A 51 -5.83 -3.11 14.53
CA PRO A 51 -6.37 -2.15 15.48
C PRO A 51 -6.02 -2.48 16.94
N LEU A 52 -5.69 -3.74 17.26
CA LEU A 52 -5.35 -4.17 18.61
C LEU A 52 -3.92 -3.81 18.99
N HIS A 53 -2.98 -4.03 18.06
CA HIS A 53 -1.55 -3.84 18.31
C HIS A 53 -0.97 -2.57 17.70
N GLY A 54 -1.71 -1.91 16.81
CA GLY A 54 -1.23 -0.72 16.09
C GLY A 54 -0.14 -1.03 15.06
N GLN A 55 0.01 -2.31 14.68
CA GLN A 55 1.05 -2.77 13.74
C GLN A 55 0.53 -2.75 12.30
N LEU A 56 1.44 -2.50 11.37
CA LEU A 56 1.17 -2.55 9.95
C LEU A 56 1.63 -3.89 9.36
N SER A 57 0.89 -4.41 8.39
CA SER A 57 1.25 -5.60 7.61
C SER A 57 0.77 -5.50 6.17
N ASN A 58 1.53 -6.06 5.22
CA ASN A 58 1.20 -6.02 3.80
C ASN A 58 0.68 -7.39 3.34
N HIS A 59 -0.42 -7.40 2.59
CA HIS A 59 -1.11 -8.62 2.18
C HIS A 59 -1.47 -8.59 0.70
N TRP A 60 -1.36 -9.75 0.06
CA TRP A 60 -1.88 -9.98 -1.27
C TRP A 60 -3.34 -10.41 -1.19
N ILE A 61 -4.21 -9.71 -1.92
CA ILE A 61 -5.62 -10.08 -2.05
C ILE A 61 -5.86 -10.56 -3.48
N THR A 62 -6.18 -11.84 -3.64
CA THR A 62 -6.51 -12.41 -4.95
C THR A 62 -7.94 -12.03 -5.34
N LEU A 63 -8.13 -11.63 -6.59
CA LEU A 63 -9.38 -11.04 -7.08
C LEU A 63 -9.78 -9.80 -6.27
N HIS A 64 -10.84 -9.86 -5.45
CA HIS A 64 -11.22 -8.79 -4.54
C HIS A 64 -11.32 -9.25 -3.07
N GLU A 65 -11.44 -10.56 -2.83
CA GLU A 65 -11.96 -11.11 -1.58
C GLU A 65 -11.02 -12.10 -0.89
N VAL A 66 -10.14 -12.78 -1.62
CA VAL A 66 -9.35 -13.89 -1.06
C VAL A 66 -8.04 -13.38 -0.46
N GLY A 67 -7.86 -13.60 0.84
CA GLY A 67 -6.66 -13.19 1.59
C GLY A 67 -6.86 -11.96 2.48
N ASN A 68 -8.08 -11.40 2.54
CA ASN A 68 -8.38 -10.28 3.44
C ASN A 68 -8.25 -10.71 4.90
N VAL A 69 -7.67 -9.85 5.73
CA VAL A 69 -7.52 -10.09 7.17
C VAL A 69 -8.71 -9.49 7.90
N SER A 70 -9.54 -10.36 8.49
CA SER A 70 -10.75 -9.93 9.19
C SER A 70 -10.42 -9.00 10.37
N GLY A 71 -11.17 -7.91 10.48
CA GLY A 71 -11.00 -6.90 11.54
C GLY A 71 -9.85 -5.93 11.33
N PHE A 72 -8.95 -6.15 10.36
CA PHE A 72 -7.86 -5.23 10.07
C PHE A 72 -8.34 -4.08 9.18
N ILE A 73 -7.75 -2.89 9.37
CA ILE A 73 -8.19 -1.67 8.69
C ILE A 73 -7.28 -1.43 7.47
N PRO A 74 -7.79 -1.39 6.23
CA PRO A 74 -6.98 -1.12 5.05
C PRO A 74 -6.54 0.36 5.03
N VAL A 75 -5.24 0.60 5.11
CA VAL A 75 -4.66 1.95 5.15
C VAL A 75 -4.23 2.39 3.74
N LEU A 76 -3.52 1.51 3.04
CA LEU A 76 -3.08 1.72 1.66
C LEU A 76 -3.47 0.55 0.77
N VAL A 77 -4.03 0.82 -0.40
CA VAL A 77 -4.54 -0.19 -1.34
C VAL A 77 -3.99 0.13 -2.72
N MET A 78 -3.35 -0.86 -3.36
CA MET A 78 -2.85 -0.78 -4.73
C MET A 78 -3.53 -1.85 -5.58
N ASP A 79 -4.31 -1.40 -6.56
CA ASP A 79 -4.87 -2.28 -7.60
C ASP A 79 -3.77 -2.75 -8.53
N VAL A 80 -3.63 -4.05 -8.77
CA VAL A 80 -2.72 -4.59 -9.78
C VAL A 80 -3.44 -5.47 -10.81
N TRP A 81 -4.75 -5.33 -10.94
CA TRP A 81 -5.47 -5.79 -12.12
C TRP A 81 -4.98 -5.04 -13.35
N GLU A 82 -4.87 -5.74 -14.48
CA GLU A 82 -4.32 -5.15 -15.70
C GLU A 82 -5.15 -3.94 -16.17
N HIS A 83 -6.47 -3.94 -15.93
CA HIS A 83 -7.33 -2.80 -16.26
C HIS A 83 -6.97 -1.50 -15.53
N ALA A 84 -6.20 -1.57 -14.43
CA ALA A 84 -5.82 -0.40 -13.67
C ALA A 84 -4.68 0.37 -14.34
N PHE A 85 -3.95 -0.27 -15.26
CA PHE A 85 -2.72 0.29 -15.82
C PHE A 85 -2.48 0.01 -17.31
N LEU A 86 -3.27 -0.84 -17.96
CA LEU A 86 -3.04 -1.31 -19.34
C LEU A 86 -2.99 -0.22 -20.40
N LEU A 87 -3.67 0.91 -20.19
CA LEU A 87 -3.65 2.03 -21.14
C LEU A 87 -2.29 2.74 -21.17
N ASP A 88 -1.58 2.76 -20.04
CA ASP A 88 -0.32 3.47 -19.86
C ASP A 88 0.90 2.53 -19.85
N TYR A 89 0.72 1.28 -19.40
CA TYR A 89 1.79 0.31 -19.17
C TYR A 89 1.39 -1.07 -19.68
N LYS A 90 2.31 -1.76 -20.38
CA LYS A 90 2.09 -3.17 -20.76
C LYS A 90 2.06 -4.07 -19.52
N PRO A 91 1.48 -5.29 -19.57
CA PRO A 91 1.50 -6.24 -18.45
C PRO A 91 2.90 -6.50 -17.86
N ALA A 92 3.92 -6.62 -18.73
CA ALA A 92 5.32 -6.79 -18.33
C ALA A 92 5.92 -5.56 -17.64
N GLU A 93 5.28 -4.39 -17.75
CA GLU A 93 5.70 -3.11 -17.19
C GLU A 93 5.01 -2.79 -15.87
N ARG A 94 4.35 -3.77 -15.22
CA ARG A 94 3.79 -3.64 -13.87
C ARG A 94 4.77 -2.96 -12.87
N PRO A 95 6.09 -3.22 -12.86
CA PRO A 95 7.00 -2.49 -11.98
C PRO A 95 7.02 -0.97 -12.20
N LYS A 96 6.84 -0.50 -13.45
CA LYS A 96 6.75 0.94 -13.75
C LYS A 96 5.45 1.54 -13.22
N TYR A 97 4.34 0.81 -13.36
CA TYR A 97 3.06 1.19 -12.77
C TYR A 97 3.16 1.32 -11.23
N ILE A 98 3.80 0.36 -10.55
CA ILE A 98 4.01 0.44 -9.09
C ILE A 98 4.83 1.68 -8.70
N ALA A 99 5.88 2.01 -9.47
CA ALA A 99 6.66 3.22 -9.22
C ALA A 99 5.82 4.50 -9.43
N ALA A 100 4.97 4.53 -10.47
CA ALA A 100 4.04 5.63 -10.72
C ALA A 100 2.98 5.74 -9.61
N PHE A 101 2.50 4.61 -9.07
CA PHE A 101 1.61 4.59 -7.91
C PHE A 101 2.24 5.31 -6.72
N PHE A 102 3.47 4.96 -6.32
CA PHE A 102 4.17 5.65 -5.24
C PHE A 102 4.36 7.16 -5.50
N SER A 103 4.64 7.52 -6.75
CA SER A 103 4.82 8.92 -7.17
C SER A 103 3.53 9.76 -7.12
N ASN A 104 2.36 9.12 -6.91
CA ASN A 104 1.05 9.77 -6.91
C ASN A 104 0.23 9.44 -5.65
N LEU A 105 0.87 8.94 -4.60
CA LEU A 105 0.21 8.65 -3.34
C LEU A 105 -0.30 9.91 -2.65
N ASN A 106 -1.46 9.79 -2.01
CA ASN A 106 -1.97 10.84 -1.14
C ASN A 106 -1.74 10.42 0.31
N TRP A 107 -0.59 10.80 0.87
CA TRP A 107 -0.24 10.46 2.25
C TRP A 107 -1.20 11.03 3.27
N GLN A 108 -1.83 12.19 3.00
CA GLN A 108 -2.85 12.73 3.90
C GLN A 108 -4.01 11.75 4.11
N THR A 109 -4.50 11.12 3.03
CA THR A 109 -5.56 10.11 3.12
C THR A 109 -5.09 8.83 3.83
N VAL A 110 -3.82 8.45 3.67
CA VAL A 110 -3.22 7.31 4.39
C VAL A 110 -3.20 7.59 5.90
N GLU A 111 -2.78 8.79 6.30
CA GLU A 111 -2.78 9.24 7.70
C GLU A 111 -4.19 9.30 8.28
N GLU A 112 -5.16 9.85 7.54
CA GLU A 112 -6.57 9.90 7.95
C GLU A 112 -7.12 8.50 8.25
N ARG A 113 -6.85 7.52 7.36
CA ARG A 113 -7.26 6.11 7.58
C ARG A 113 -6.58 5.47 8.77
N LEU A 114 -5.30 5.75 8.99
CA LEU A 114 -4.54 5.24 10.14
C LEU A 114 -5.11 5.78 11.46
N SER A 115 -5.58 7.03 11.47
CA SER A 115 -6.14 7.70 12.65
C SER A 115 -7.57 7.30 12.98
N ALA A 116 -8.31 6.71 12.03
CA ALA A 116 -9.71 6.33 12.16
C ALA A 116 -9.94 5.08 13.04
N LYS A 117 -9.19 4.95 14.14
CA LYS A 117 -9.40 3.94 15.18
C LYS A 117 -10.87 3.96 15.60
N LYS A 118 -11.58 2.86 15.35
CA LYS A 118 -12.88 2.59 15.97
C LYS A 118 -12.68 1.70 17.16
#